data_AF-A0A9D4ZZI2-F1
#
_entry.id   AF-A0A9D4ZZI2-F1
#
_cell.length_a   1.000
_cell.length_b   1.000
_cell.length_c   1.000
_cell.angle_alpha   90.00
_cell.angle_beta   90.00
_cell.angle_gamma   90.00
#
_symmetry.space_group_name_H-M   'P 1'
#
loop_
_entity.id
_entity.type
_entity.pdbx_description
1 polymer ?
#
loop_
_entity_poly.entity_id
_entity_poly.type
_entity_poly.pdbx_seq_one_letter_code
_entity_poly.pdbx_strand_id
1 'polypeptide(L)'
;MLDKTQIYVSITCRMIHGLRIKDGKASYVSRFVKTSRFKQEEYFNGSKFMKIGDLKGLFGLLMVNMQMLRAKLKIFDVSYGHGTANTALVYHHQKLLALSEGDKPYAIKILEDGDLQTLGMLDYDKRLGHNFTAHPKVDPFTGEAILK
;
A
#
# COMPACT_ATOMS: atom_id res chain seq x y z
N MET A 1 -29.23 18.01 14.54
CA MET A 1 -27.84 17.99 14.01
C MET A 1 -27.51 16.55 13.70
N LEU A 2 -27.30 16.19 12.43
CA LEU A 2 -26.92 14.83 12.05
C LEU A 2 -25.49 14.57 12.50
N ASP A 3 -25.29 13.65 13.43
CA ASP A 3 -23.97 13.15 13.82
C ASP A 3 -23.36 12.39 12.64
N LYS A 4 -22.67 13.12 11.77
CA LYS A 4 -21.98 12.52 10.63
C LYS A 4 -20.75 11.82 11.19
N THR A 5 -20.69 10.49 11.03
CA THR A 5 -19.46 9.75 11.30
C THR A 5 -18.35 10.28 10.40
N GLN A 6 -17.29 10.79 11.00
CA GLN A 6 -16.11 11.28 10.29
C GLN A 6 -14.99 10.26 10.44
N ILE A 7 -14.30 9.95 9.35
CA ILE A 7 -13.17 9.03 9.34
C ILE A 7 -11.99 9.74 8.69
N TYR A 8 -10.93 9.91 9.47
CA TYR A 8 -9.65 10.46 9.00
C TYR A 8 -8.67 9.31 8.84
N VAL A 9 -7.97 9.28 7.72
CA VAL A 9 -6.94 8.27 7.45
C VAL A 9 -5.66 8.91 6.97
N SER A 10 -4.53 8.43 7.48
CA SER A 10 -3.20 8.81 7.00
C SER A 10 -2.30 7.58 6.88
N ILE A 11 -1.22 7.69 6.11
CA ILE A 11 -0.27 6.60 5.93
C ILE A 11 1.16 7.08 6.11
N THR A 12 1.91 6.39 6.97
CA THR A 12 3.32 6.68 7.26
C THR A 12 4.05 5.37 7.49
N CYS A 13 5.25 5.19 6.92
CA CYS A 13 6.06 3.98 7.13
C CYS A 13 5.28 2.66 6.95
N ARG A 14 4.38 2.58 5.96
CA ARG A 14 3.50 1.42 5.66
C ARG A 14 2.43 1.14 6.73
N MET A 15 2.24 2.04 7.68
CA MET A 15 1.18 2.00 8.68
C MET A 15 0.08 2.96 8.29
N ILE A 16 -1.15 2.46 8.24
CA ILE A 16 -2.34 3.30 8.12
C ILE A 16 -2.78 3.66 9.53
N HIS A 17 -3.11 4.92 9.72
CA HIS A 17 -3.69 5.46 10.93
C HIS A 17 -5.13 5.84 10.61
N GLY A 18 -6.10 5.29 11.33
CA GLY A 18 -7.52 5.61 11.23
C GLY A 18 -7.99 6.30 12.50
N LEU A 19 -8.64 7.45 12.36
CA LEU A 19 -9.34 8.14 13.45
C LEU A 19 -10.82 8.25 13.07
N ARG A 20 -11.67 7.57 13.82
CA ARG A 20 -13.13 7.61 13.66
C ARG A 20 -13.73 8.49 14.74
N ILE A 21 -14.56 9.45 14.35
CA ILE A 21 -15.34 10.28 15.25
C ILE A 21 -16.82 9.99 15.00
N LYS A 22 -17.53 9.57 16.05
CA LYS A 22 -18.97 9.27 16.02
C LYS A 22 -19.57 9.53 17.40
N ASP A 23 -20.71 10.23 17.46
CA ASP A 23 -21.44 10.47 18.72
C ASP A 23 -20.57 11.18 19.77
N GLY A 24 -19.72 12.11 19.32
CA GLY A 24 -18.75 12.83 20.16
C GLY A 24 -17.60 11.98 20.70
N LYS A 25 -17.48 10.70 20.31
CA LYS A 25 -16.41 9.79 20.72
C LYS A 25 -15.41 9.59 19.59
N ALA A 26 -14.12 9.61 19.93
CA ALA A 26 -13.03 9.31 19.02
C ALA A 26 -12.51 7.89 19.25
N SER A 27 -12.23 7.16 18.18
CA SER A 27 -11.58 5.86 18.19
C SER A 27 -10.41 5.88 17.22
N TYR A 28 -9.24 5.43 17.69
CA TYR A 28 -8.01 5.41 16.91
C TYR A 28 -7.57 3.98 16.66
N VAL A 29 -7.13 3.70 15.44
CA VAL A 29 -6.58 2.42 15.03
C VAL A 29 -5.32 2.64 14.20
N SER A 30 -4.37 1.73 14.34
CA SER A 30 -3.21 1.67 13.45
C SER A 30 -2.93 0.23 13.02
N ARG A 31 -2.68 0.07 11.72
CA ARG A 31 -2.47 -1.24 11.08
C ARG A 31 -1.40 -1.12 10.00
N PHE A 32 -0.51 -2.12 9.93
CA PHE A 32 0.40 -2.25 8.79
C PHE A 32 -0.36 -2.68 7.54
N VAL A 33 -0.02 -2.09 6.40
CA VAL A 33 -0.46 -2.60 5.10
C VAL A 33 0.25 -3.93 4.86
N LYS A 34 -0.51 -5.02 4.76
CA LYS A 34 0.05 -6.36 4.54
C LYS A 34 0.44 -6.57 3.07
N THR A 35 1.47 -5.85 2.61
CA THR A 35 2.02 -5.96 1.25
C THR A 35 2.74 -7.29 1.02
N SER A 36 2.93 -7.69 -0.24
CA SER A 36 3.71 -8.89 -0.59
C SER A 36 5.12 -8.84 0.02
N ARG A 37 5.78 -7.68 -0.11
CA ARG A 37 7.07 -7.40 0.52
C ARG A 37 7.01 -7.61 2.04
N PHE A 38 6.02 -7.02 2.72
CA PHE A 38 5.94 -7.10 4.18
C PHE A 38 5.70 -8.54 4.66
N LYS A 39 4.82 -9.29 4.00
CA LYS A 39 4.57 -10.71 4.31
C LYS A 39 5.84 -11.56 4.16
N GLN A 40 6.64 -11.30 3.13
CA GLN A 40 7.92 -11.98 2.93
C GLN A 40 8.97 -11.56 3.98
N GLU A 41 9.04 -10.27 4.33
CA GLU A 41 9.91 -9.79 5.42
C GLU A 41 9.53 -10.39 6.78
N GLU A 42 8.23 -10.54 7.07
CA GLU A 42 7.73 -11.25 8.26
C GLU A 42 8.11 -12.74 8.23
N TYR A 43 7.94 -13.43 7.10
CA TYR A 43 8.29 -14.84 6.94
C TYR A 43 9.78 -15.12 7.18
N PHE A 44 10.65 -14.26 6.65
CA PHE A 44 12.11 -14.37 6.82
C PHE A 44 12.65 -13.71 8.09
N ASN A 45 11.76 -13.20 8.96
CA ASN A 45 12.08 -12.50 10.20
C ASN A 45 13.14 -11.39 10.04
N GLY A 46 13.03 -10.58 8.98
CA GLY A 46 13.98 -9.48 8.76
C GLY A 46 13.77 -8.71 7.45
N SER A 47 14.41 -7.54 7.37
CA SER A 47 14.43 -6.70 6.16
C SER A 47 15.29 -7.37 5.09
N LYS A 48 14.65 -8.10 4.17
CA LYS A 48 15.34 -8.82 3.09
C LYS A 48 15.30 -8.14 1.72
N PHE A 49 14.40 -7.18 1.55
CA PHE A 49 14.31 -6.37 0.34
C PHE A 49 15.21 -5.14 0.45
N MET A 50 15.91 -4.83 -0.63
CA MET A 50 16.70 -3.61 -0.76
C MET A 50 15.86 -2.35 -0.55
N LYS A 51 16.49 -1.33 0.03
CA LYS A 51 15.99 0.03 0.12
C LYS A 51 16.75 0.91 -0.87
N ILE A 52 16.13 2.00 -1.31
CA ILE A 52 16.80 2.97 -2.21
C ILE A 52 18.12 3.49 -1.60
N GLY A 53 18.19 3.60 -0.27
CA GLY A 53 19.41 3.99 0.44
C GLY A 53 20.58 2.99 0.36
N ASP A 54 20.30 1.72 0.02
CA ASP A 54 21.31 0.66 -0.11
C ASP A 54 21.99 0.68 -1.51
N LEU A 55 21.47 1.46 -2.46
CA LEU A 55 21.97 1.58 -3.84
C LEU A 55 23.18 2.51 -3.96
N LYS A 56 24.16 2.43 -3.03
CA LYS A 56 25.35 3.29 -3.07
C LYS A 56 26.60 2.53 -3.54
N GLY A 57 27.19 3.00 -4.63
CA GLY A 57 28.47 2.53 -5.16
C GLY A 57 28.49 1.07 -5.60
N LEU A 58 29.69 0.48 -5.63
CA LEU A 58 29.91 -0.91 -6.07
C LEU A 58 29.15 -1.92 -5.20
N PHE A 59 28.97 -1.62 -3.92
CA PHE A 59 28.21 -2.46 -2.99
C PHE A 59 26.72 -2.49 -3.34
N GLY A 60 26.16 -1.38 -3.84
CA GLY A 60 24.82 -1.33 -4.40
C GLY A 60 24.64 -2.28 -5.59
N LEU A 61 25.61 -2.30 -6.52
CA LEU A 61 25.58 -3.21 -7.68
C LEU A 61 25.64 -4.70 -7.24
N LEU A 62 26.47 -5.02 -6.25
CA LEU A 62 26.51 -6.36 -5.66
C LEU A 62 25.16 -6.76 -5.05
N MET A 63 24.55 -5.87 -4.28
CA MET A 63 23.25 -6.10 -3.66
C MET A 63 22.13 -6.29 -4.69
N VAL A 64 22.17 -5.55 -5.81
CA VAL A 64 21.20 -5.69 -6.91
C VAL A 64 21.33 -7.08 -7.55
N ASN A 65 22.54 -7.50 -7.85
CA ASN A 65 22.80 -8.84 -8.40
C ASN A 65 22.35 -9.95 -7.43
N MET A 66 22.61 -9.80 -6.13
CA MET A 66 22.12 -10.73 -5.10
C MET A 66 20.60 -10.78 -5.04
N GLN A 67 19.90 -9.63 -5.15
CA GLN A 67 18.45 -9.61 -5.14
C GLN A 67 17.85 -10.22 -6.41
N MET A 68 18.44 -9.95 -7.59
CA MET A 68 18.05 -10.62 -8.83
C MET A 68 18.26 -12.13 -8.77
N LEU A 69 19.37 -12.58 -8.18
CA LEU A 69 19.65 -13.99 -7.99
C LEU A 69 18.60 -14.65 -7.07
N ARG A 70 18.27 -14.01 -5.94
CA ARG A 70 17.23 -14.50 -5.02
C ARG A 70 15.84 -14.54 -5.67
N ALA A 71 15.51 -13.57 -6.53
CA ALA A 71 14.28 -13.61 -7.32
C ALA A 71 14.28 -14.77 -8.35
N LYS A 72 15.39 -14.98 -9.07
CA LYS A 72 15.53 -16.10 -10.03
C LYS A 72 15.47 -17.46 -9.35
N LEU A 73 16.03 -17.58 -8.15
CA LEU A 73 15.98 -18.79 -7.32
C LEU A 73 14.62 -19.00 -6.63
N LYS A 74 13.62 -18.15 -6.92
CA LYS A 74 12.27 -18.19 -6.31
C LYS A 74 12.28 -18.09 -4.78
N ILE A 75 13.31 -17.47 -4.21
CA ILE A 75 13.39 -17.18 -2.77
C ILE A 75 12.50 -15.98 -2.43
N PHE A 76 12.43 -15.00 -3.35
CA PHE A 76 11.48 -13.90 -3.27
C PHE A 76 10.49 -13.95 -4.42
N ASP A 77 9.22 -13.74 -4.09
CA ASP A 77 8.19 -13.53 -5.09
C ASP A 77 8.08 -12.04 -5.40
N VAL A 78 8.52 -11.65 -6.60
CA VAL A 78 8.43 -10.29 -7.12
C VAL A 78 7.23 -10.09 -8.05
N SER A 79 6.43 -11.13 -8.29
CA SER A 79 5.29 -11.11 -9.23
C SER A 79 4.17 -10.18 -8.76
N TYR A 80 4.08 -9.94 -7.46
CA TYR A 80 3.09 -9.10 -6.79
C TYR A 80 3.65 -7.74 -6.35
N GLY A 81 4.68 -7.25 -7.03
CA GLY A 81 5.32 -5.97 -6.73
C GLY A 81 6.24 -6.01 -5.51
N HIS A 82 7.01 -4.94 -5.33
CA HIS A 82 7.97 -4.76 -4.23
C HIS A 82 7.74 -3.45 -3.47
N GLY A 83 6.61 -2.79 -3.74
CA GLY A 83 6.22 -1.53 -3.16
C GLY A 83 5.84 -1.64 -1.70
N THR A 84 5.91 -0.49 -1.04
CA THR A 84 5.68 -0.34 0.39
C THR A 84 4.27 0.18 0.69
N ALA A 85 3.54 0.61 -0.35
CA ALA A 85 2.17 1.13 -0.26
C ALA A 85 2.04 2.20 0.82
N ASN A 86 2.93 3.20 0.82
CA ASN A 86 3.08 4.19 1.88
C ASN A 86 3.07 5.64 1.37
N THR A 87 2.84 5.86 0.08
CA THR A 87 2.98 7.19 -0.52
C THR A 87 1.70 8.01 -0.40
N ALA A 88 0.55 7.41 -0.68
CA ALA A 88 -0.74 8.11 -0.62
C ALA A 88 -1.91 7.16 -0.34
N LEU A 89 -3.04 7.75 0.07
CA LEU A 89 -4.32 7.09 0.24
C LEU A 89 -5.37 7.74 -0.66
N VAL A 90 -6.16 6.95 -1.35
CA VAL A 90 -7.28 7.43 -2.17
C VAL A 90 -8.51 6.57 -1.91
N TYR A 91 -9.65 7.21 -1.69
CA TYR A 91 -10.93 6.52 -1.55
C TYR A 91 -11.63 6.49 -2.92
N HIS A 92 -11.84 5.29 -3.47
CA HIS A 92 -12.43 5.10 -4.79
C HIS A 92 -13.27 3.83 -4.81
N HIS A 93 -14.47 3.87 -5.41
CA HIS A 93 -15.41 2.74 -5.48
C HIS A 93 -15.59 1.99 -4.15
N GLN A 94 -15.86 2.73 -3.07
CA GLN A 94 -16.09 2.20 -1.72
C GLN A 94 -14.89 1.46 -1.10
N LYS A 95 -13.70 1.59 -1.68
CA LYS A 95 -12.46 1.00 -1.19
C LYS A 95 -11.45 2.10 -0.89
N LEU A 96 -10.73 1.94 0.21
CA LEU A 96 -9.56 2.76 0.48
C LEU A 96 -8.36 2.11 -0.21
N LEU A 97 -7.66 2.83 -1.06
CA LEU A 97 -6.50 2.34 -1.80
C LEU A 97 -5.23 2.94 -1.20
N ALA A 98 -4.30 2.10 -0.76
CA ALA A 98 -2.95 2.51 -0.43
C ALA A 98 -2.04 2.40 -1.63
N LEU A 99 -1.38 3.51 -1.96
CA LEU A 99 -0.60 3.68 -3.16
C LEU A 99 0.89 3.72 -2.82
N SER A 100 1.68 3.12 -3.70
CA SER A 100 3.13 3.21 -3.73
C SER A 100 3.51 3.72 -5.11
N GLU A 101 4.47 4.64 -5.19
CA GLU A 101 5.06 4.98 -6.48
C GLU A 101 5.66 3.71 -7.10
N GLY A 102 5.32 3.44 -8.36
CA GLY A 102 5.87 2.30 -9.10
C GLY A 102 5.33 0.92 -8.70
N ASP A 103 4.21 0.84 -7.97
CA ASP A 103 3.56 -0.45 -7.66
C ASP A 103 2.03 -0.39 -7.86
N LYS A 104 1.38 -1.55 -7.80
CA LYS A 104 -0.08 -1.67 -7.84
C LYS A 104 -0.70 -1.22 -6.51
N PRO A 105 -1.93 -0.69 -6.53
CA PRO A 105 -2.62 -0.26 -5.32
C PRO A 105 -2.98 -1.46 -4.43
N TYR A 106 -2.92 -1.26 -3.11
CA TYR A 106 -3.43 -2.21 -2.13
C TYR A 106 -4.79 -1.75 -1.62
N ALA A 107 -5.79 -2.62 -1.72
CA ALA A 107 -7.13 -2.34 -1.23
C ALA A 107 -7.24 -2.57 0.28
N ILE A 108 -7.83 -1.60 0.96
CA ILE A 108 -8.08 -1.57 2.40
C ILE A 108 -9.58 -1.41 2.60
N LYS A 109 -10.13 -2.28 3.44
CA LYS A 109 -11.51 -2.21 3.90
C LYS A 109 -11.52 -1.52 5.27
N ILE A 110 -12.41 -0.55 5.42
CA ILE A 110 -12.75 0.01 6.72
C ILE A 110 -13.93 -0.81 7.25
N LEU A 111 -13.75 -1.44 8.40
CA LEU A 111 -14.76 -2.28 9.05
C LEU A 111 -15.77 -1.41 9.81
N GLU A 112 -16.92 -1.98 10.15
CA GLU A 112 -18.02 -1.25 10.80
C GLU A 112 -17.67 -0.73 12.20
N ASP A 113 -16.73 -1.40 12.87
CA ASP A 113 -16.13 -1.01 14.14
C ASP A 113 -15.08 0.11 13.99
N GLY A 114 -14.64 0.40 12.77
CA GLY A 114 -13.61 1.39 12.44
C GLY A 114 -12.20 0.79 12.32
N ASP A 115 -12.05 -0.53 12.41
CA ASP A 115 -10.77 -1.20 12.14
C ASP A 115 -10.44 -1.21 10.64
N LEU A 116 -9.17 -1.43 10.31
CA LEU A 116 -8.63 -1.38 8.96
C LEU A 116 -8.08 -2.76 8.56
N GLN A 117 -8.64 -3.33 7.49
CA GLN A 117 -8.22 -4.64 6.99
C GLN A 117 -7.62 -4.50 5.59
N THR A 118 -6.39 -5.01 5.40
CA THR A 118 -5.80 -5.13 4.05
C THR A 118 -6.46 -6.30 3.32
N LEU A 119 -7.15 -6.04 2.21
CA LEU A 119 -7.77 -7.06 1.36
C LEU A 119 -6.73 -7.74 0.45
N GLY A 120 -5.79 -6.96 -0.07
CA GLY A 120 -4.75 -7.45 -0.96
C GLY A 120 -4.39 -6.44 -2.03
N MET A 121 -3.49 -6.84 -2.92
CA MET A 121 -3.14 -6.07 -4.11
C MET A 121 -4.31 -6.12 -5.10
N LEU A 122 -4.61 -4.97 -5.70
CA LEU A 122 -5.71 -4.84 -6.65
C LEU A 122 -5.13 -4.71 -8.06
N ASP A 123 -5.51 -5.64 -8.94
CA ASP A 123 -5.03 -5.74 -10.33
C ASP A 123 -6.15 -5.49 -11.37
N TYR A 124 -7.35 -5.12 -10.91
CA TYR A 124 -8.54 -4.86 -11.73
C TYR A 124 -8.78 -5.96 -12.78
N ASP A 125 -8.80 -7.23 -12.35
CA ASP A 125 -8.97 -8.39 -13.25
C ASP A 125 -7.94 -8.44 -14.38
N LYS A 126 -6.68 -8.12 -14.04
CA LYS A 126 -5.53 -7.99 -14.97
C LYS A 126 -5.65 -6.88 -16.01
N ARG A 127 -6.66 -6.01 -15.92
CA ARG A 127 -6.78 -4.83 -16.81
C ARG A 127 -5.72 -3.78 -16.50
N LEU A 128 -5.17 -3.78 -15.29
CA LEU A 128 -4.10 -2.89 -14.88
C LEU A 128 -2.72 -3.53 -15.16
N GLY A 129 -2.22 -3.30 -16.38
CA GLY A 129 -0.91 -3.80 -16.85
C GLY A 129 0.29 -2.90 -16.49
N HIS A 130 0.05 -1.70 -15.97
CA HIS A 130 1.08 -0.71 -15.64
C HIS A 130 1.03 -0.33 -14.16
N ASN A 131 2.11 0.32 -13.70
CA ASN A 131 2.21 0.81 -12.32
C ASN A 131 1.24 1.96 -12.08
N PHE A 132 0.75 2.09 -10.85
CA PHE A 132 -0.14 3.18 -10.46
C PHE A 132 0.70 4.36 -9.96
N THR A 133 0.38 5.59 -10.38
CA THR A 133 0.92 6.78 -9.72
C THR A 133 0.37 6.90 -8.31
N ALA A 134 1.17 7.42 -7.38
CA ALA A 134 0.72 7.69 -6.02
C ALA A 134 -0.24 8.89 -5.92
N HIS A 135 -0.38 9.70 -6.97
CA HIS A 135 -1.25 10.88 -6.96
C HIS A 135 -2.27 10.85 -8.10
N PRO A 136 -3.18 9.85 -8.13
CA PRO A 136 -4.21 9.79 -9.16
C PRO A 136 -5.21 10.93 -8.93
N LYS A 137 -5.75 11.46 -10.02
CA LYS A 137 -6.81 12.48 -9.97
C LYS A 137 -8.15 11.80 -10.17
N VAL A 138 -9.09 12.04 -9.27
CA VAL A 138 -10.47 11.57 -9.43
C VAL A 138 -11.29 12.71 -10.01
N ASP A 139 -11.94 12.47 -11.14
CA ASP A 139 -12.87 13.43 -11.75
C ASP A 139 -14.14 13.52 -10.86
N PRO A 140 -14.50 14.72 -10.37
CA PRO A 140 -15.66 14.89 -9.50
C PRO A 140 -17.00 14.67 -10.21
N PHE A 141 -17.07 14.75 -11.55
CA PHE A 141 -18.31 14.58 -12.31
C PHE A 141 -18.56 13.13 -12.72
N THR A 142 -17.51 12.43 -13.15
CA THR A 142 -17.62 11.04 -13.64
C THR A 142 -17.26 9.99 -12.57
N GLY A 143 -16.50 10.37 -11.54
CA GLY A 143 -15.95 9.44 -10.55
C GLY A 143 -14.80 8.59 -11.10
N GLU A 144 -14.34 8.85 -12.33
CA GLU A 144 -13.23 8.13 -12.94
C GLU A 144 -11.90 8.55 -12.31
N ALA A 145 -11.03 7.57 -12.07
CA ALA A 145 -9.67 7.83 -11.59
C ALA A 145 -8.72 7.86 -12.79
N ILE A 146 -8.15 9.03 -13.04
CA ILE A 146 -7.14 9.23 -14.08
C ILE A 146 -5.77 8.87 -13.50
N LEU A 147 -5.17 7.86 -14.12
CA LEU A 147 -3.83 7.36 -13.81
C LEU A 147 -2.85 7.98 -14.82
N LYS A 148 -1.73 8.49 -14.32
CA LYS A 148 -0.61 8.97 -15.13
C LYS A 148 0.62 8.11 -14.88
#